data_AF-A0A3S4H5T0-F1
#
_entry.id   AF-A0A3S4H5T0-F1
#
_cell.length_a   1.000
_cell.length_b   1.000
_cell.length_c   1.000
_cell.angle_alpha   90.00
_cell.angle_beta   90.00
_cell.angle_gamma   90.00
#
_symmetry.space_group_name_H-M   'P 1'
#
loop_
_entity.id
_entity.type
_entity.pdbx_description
1 polymer ?
#
loop_
_entity_poly.entity_id
_entity_poly.type
_entity_poly.pdbx_seq_one_letter_code
_entity_poly.pdbx_strand_id
1 'polypeptide(L)'
;MSGINFVANPLVNIHLQGRFDTYPKRRGVTRVKEMLEAGINVCFGHDDVFDPWYPLGTANMLQVLHMGLHVCQLMGYGQINDGLNLITTHSAKTLHLQDYGLSVGNAANLVILPAENGFDAVRRQTPARYSIRHGRVIAETVPSQTTLHLTQPEAVTFKR
;
A
#
# COMPACT_ATOMS: atom_id res chain seq x y z
N MET A 1 18.38 0.49 -21.12
CA MET A 1 17.25 -0.25 -20.50
C MET A 1 15.96 0.15 -21.21
N SER A 2 14.96 -0.74 -21.29
CA SER A 2 13.74 -0.55 -22.12
C SER A 2 12.74 0.49 -21.60
N GLY A 3 12.80 0.85 -20.31
CA GLY A 3 11.90 1.85 -19.71
C GLY A 3 10.47 1.37 -19.41
N ILE A 4 10.20 0.07 -19.51
CA ILE A 4 8.89 -0.52 -19.18
C ILE A 4 8.63 -0.52 -17.66
N ASN A 5 7.36 -0.70 -17.29
CA ASN A 5 6.89 -0.73 -15.90
C ASN A 5 6.55 -2.16 -15.46
N PHE A 6 6.62 -2.41 -14.16
CA PHE A 6 6.27 -3.70 -13.56
C PHE A 6 5.18 -3.54 -12.49
N VAL A 7 4.31 -4.54 -12.39
CA VAL A 7 3.30 -4.65 -11.34
C VAL A 7 3.53 -5.98 -10.62
N ALA A 8 3.63 -5.94 -9.29
CA ALA A 8 3.55 -7.12 -8.44
C ALA A 8 2.21 -7.11 -7.70
N ASN A 9 1.65 -8.28 -7.43
CA ASN A 9 0.33 -8.43 -6.81
C ASN A 9 0.47 -9.26 -5.52
N PRO A 10 1.00 -8.67 -4.43
CA PRO A 10 1.51 -9.45 -3.29
C PRO A 10 0.50 -10.41 -2.66
N LEU A 11 -0.76 -9.97 -2.54
CA LEU A 11 -1.83 -10.76 -1.91
C LEU A 11 -2.13 -12.05 -2.68
N VAL A 12 -2.22 -11.95 -4.00
CA VAL A 12 -2.56 -13.07 -4.88
C VAL A 12 -1.33 -13.89 -5.23
N ASN A 13 -0.18 -13.25 -5.44
CA ASN A 13 1.08 -13.95 -5.71
C ASN A 13 1.45 -14.89 -4.56
N ILE A 14 1.38 -14.46 -3.30
CA ILE A 14 1.71 -15.34 -2.16
C ILE A 14 0.68 -16.47 -1.96
N HIS A 15 -0.54 -16.29 -2.47
CA HIS A 15 -1.60 -17.30 -2.39
C HIS A 15 -1.48 -18.38 -3.48
N LEU A 16 -1.23 -17.97 -4.74
CA LEU A 16 -1.28 -18.86 -5.91
C LEU A 16 0.09 -19.42 -6.30
N GLN A 17 1.17 -18.72 -6.02
CA GLN A 17 2.51 -19.20 -6.36
C GLN A 17 3.02 -20.23 -5.34
N GLY A 18 3.96 -21.08 -5.75
CA GLY A 18 4.51 -22.13 -4.87
C GLY A 18 3.55 -23.29 -4.56
N ARG A 19 2.38 -23.34 -5.22
CA ARG A 19 1.40 -24.42 -5.07
C ARG A 19 1.90 -25.79 -5.53
N PHE A 20 2.82 -25.83 -6.48
CA PHE A 20 3.46 -27.05 -6.97
C PHE A 20 4.77 -27.41 -6.24
N ASP A 21 5.27 -26.54 -5.36
CA ASP A 21 6.42 -26.88 -4.51
C ASP A 21 5.95 -27.72 -3.30
N THR A 22 6.78 -28.68 -2.86
CA THR A 22 6.63 -29.33 -1.55
C THR A 22 7.28 -28.46 -0.47
N TYR A 23 8.49 -28.82 -0.03
CA TYR A 23 9.31 -28.04 0.89
C TYR A 23 10.78 -28.06 0.44
N PRO A 24 11.48 -26.90 0.48
CA PRO A 24 10.96 -25.57 0.85
C PRO A 24 9.99 -24.97 -0.19
N LYS A 25 9.05 -24.13 0.25
CA LYS A 25 8.06 -23.46 -0.61
C LYS A 25 8.49 -22.03 -0.94
N ARG A 26 8.54 -21.68 -2.23
CA ARG A 26 8.93 -20.32 -2.67
C ARG A 26 7.84 -19.29 -2.37
N ARG A 27 8.25 -18.02 -2.24
CA ARG A 27 7.32 -16.87 -2.09
C ARG A 27 6.58 -16.50 -3.37
N GLY A 28 7.28 -16.56 -4.51
CA GLY A 28 6.67 -16.38 -5.84
C GLY A 28 6.31 -14.95 -6.24
N VAL A 29 6.69 -13.92 -5.47
CA VAL A 29 6.63 -12.52 -5.90
C VAL A 29 7.84 -12.20 -6.80
N THR A 30 7.68 -11.30 -7.76
CA THR A 30 8.78 -10.81 -8.61
C THR A 30 9.88 -10.08 -7.81
N ARG A 31 10.97 -9.70 -8.46
CA ARG A 31 12.18 -9.09 -7.88
C ARG A 31 12.00 -7.61 -7.51
N VAL A 32 11.00 -7.29 -6.69
CA VAL A 32 10.61 -5.91 -6.35
C VAL A 32 11.77 -5.14 -5.71
N LYS A 33 12.50 -5.77 -4.78
CA LYS A 33 13.62 -5.14 -4.08
C LYS A 33 14.73 -4.75 -5.06
N GLU A 34 15.13 -5.68 -5.92
CA GLU A 34 16.18 -5.47 -6.90
C GLU A 34 15.77 -4.44 -7.95
N MET A 35 14.48 -4.40 -8.33
CA MET A 35 13.95 -3.37 -9.23
C MET A 35 14.06 -1.98 -8.61
N LEU A 36 13.70 -1.82 -7.33
CA LEU A 36 13.86 -0.54 -6.62
C LEU A 36 15.32 -0.11 -6.54
N GLU A 37 16.22 -1.02 -6.17
CA GLU A 37 17.67 -0.77 -6.08
C GLU A 37 18.28 -0.40 -7.44
N ALA A 38 17.74 -0.95 -8.54
CA ALA A 38 18.16 -0.65 -9.90
C ALA A 38 17.46 0.58 -10.54
N GLY A 39 16.55 1.26 -9.82
CA GLY A 39 15.79 2.38 -10.36
C GLY A 39 14.75 1.99 -11.44
N ILE A 40 14.34 0.73 -11.49
CA ILE A 40 13.29 0.22 -12.38
C ILE A 40 11.92 0.48 -11.73
N ASN A 41 10.98 1.02 -12.51
CA ASN A 41 9.64 1.31 -11.99
C ASN A 41 8.87 0.01 -11.70
N VAL A 42 8.51 -0.18 -10.43
CA VAL A 42 7.69 -1.29 -9.96
C VAL A 42 6.64 -0.76 -8.98
N CYS A 43 5.42 -1.27 -9.08
CA CYS A 43 4.31 -0.90 -8.20
C CYS A 43 3.50 -2.13 -7.76
N PHE A 44 2.53 -1.91 -6.88
CA PHE A 44 1.64 -2.95 -6.37
C PHE A 44 0.20 -2.80 -6.84
N GLY A 45 -0.39 -3.93 -7.25
CA GLY A 45 -1.83 -4.09 -7.47
C GLY A 45 -2.46 -5.02 -6.43
N HIS A 46 -3.77 -4.89 -6.24
CA HIS A 46 -4.52 -5.84 -5.43
C HIS A 46 -4.79 -7.15 -6.18
N ASP A 47 -4.83 -7.07 -7.53
CA ASP A 47 -5.28 -8.13 -8.45
C ASP A 47 -6.78 -8.39 -8.34
N ASP A 48 -7.16 -9.18 -7.34
CA ASP A 48 -8.49 -9.76 -7.21
C ASP A 48 -9.10 -9.35 -5.87
N VAL A 49 -10.40 -9.05 -5.86
CA VAL A 49 -11.16 -8.69 -4.64
C VAL A 49 -12.43 -9.49 -4.61
N PHE A 50 -12.52 -10.43 -3.67
CA PHE A 50 -13.67 -11.30 -3.47
C PHE A 50 -14.16 -11.99 -4.75
N ASP A 51 -13.27 -12.77 -5.35
CA ASP A 51 -13.53 -13.49 -6.60
C ASP A 51 -12.96 -14.93 -6.56
N PRO A 52 -13.04 -15.71 -7.66
CA PRO A 52 -12.55 -17.09 -7.70
C PRO A 52 -11.06 -17.29 -7.39
N TRP A 53 -10.21 -16.28 -7.58
CA TRP A 53 -8.76 -16.36 -7.35
C TRP A 53 -8.34 -15.80 -6.00
N TYR A 54 -9.11 -14.86 -5.44
CA TYR A 54 -8.86 -14.32 -4.10
C TYR A 54 -10.15 -14.07 -3.31
N PRO A 55 -10.45 -14.89 -2.29
CA PRO A 55 -11.71 -14.82 -1.56
C PRO A 55 -11.76 -13.72 -0.48
N LEU A 56 -10.72 -12.90 -0.35
CA LEU A 56 -10.61 -11.84 0.65
C LEU A 56 -10.57 -10.45 -0.02
N GLY A 57 -10.26 -9.43 0.77
CA GLY A 57 -9.94 -8.09 0.28
C GLY A 57 -11.06 -7.08 0.50
N THR A 58 -10.65 -5.84 0.75
CA THR A 58 -11.52 -4.66 0.85
C THR A 58 -11.03 -3.54 -0.08
N ALA A 59 -10.27 -3.91 -1.12
CA ALA A 59 -9.60 -3.00 -2.03
C ALA A 59 -8.68 -1.98 -1.32
N ASN A 60 -8.03 -2.38 -0.22
CA ASN A 60 -7.18 -1.50 0.60
C ASN A 60 -5.71 -1.57 0.16
N MET A 61 -5.18 -0.48 -0.39
CA MET A 61 -3.80 -0.43 -0.88
C MET A 61 -2.73 -0.45 0.23
N LEU A 62 -3.02 0.01 1.46
CA LEU A 62 -2.09 -0.14 2.58
C LEU A 62 -1.96 -1.62 3.01
N GLN A 63 -3.01 -2.42 2.81
CA GLN A 63 -2.98 -3.86 3.08
C GLN A 63 -2.17 -4.61 2.01
N VAL A 64 -2.35 -4.25 0.74
CA VAL A 64 -1.53 -4.73 -0.38
C VAL A 64 -0.05 -4.42 -0.13
N LEU A 65 0.25 -3.17 0.21
CA LEU A 65 1.60 -2.70 0.53
C LEU A 65 2.19 -3.47 1.70
N HIS A 66 1.44 -3.63 2.79
CA HIS A 66 1.86 -4.38 3.96
C HIS A 66 2.32 -5.81 3.59
N MET A 67 1.52 -6.54 2.81
CA MET A 67 1.91 -7.88 2.35
C MET A 67 3.16 -7.85 1.47
N GLY A 68 3.22 -6.89 0.54
CA GLY A 68 4.37 -6.72 -0.35
C GLY A 68 5.67 -6.47 0.40
N LEU A 69 5.67 -5.58 1.40
CA LEU A 69 6.84 -5.27 2.21
C LEU A 69 7.35 -6.52 2.94
N HIS A 70 6.46 -7.31 3.54
CA HIS A 70 6.83 -8.54 4.25
C HIS A 70 7.42 -9.59 3.31
N VAL A 71 6.70 -9.92 2.23
CA VAL A 71 7.10 -11.00 1.31
C VAL A 71 8.37 -10.62 0.53
N CYS A 72 8.57 -9.34 0.21
CA CYS A 72 9.78 -8.85 -0.45
C CYS A 72 10.92 -8.51 0.54
N GLN A 73 10.69 -8.62 1.85
CA GLN A 73 11.63 -8.23 2.90
C GLN A 73 12.14 -6.79 2.76
N LEU A 74 11.25 -5.86 2.42
CA LEU A 74 11.48 -4.42 2.42
C LEU A 74 11.17 -3.85 3.81
N MET A 75 11.92 -4.32 4.82
CA MET A 75 11.60 -4.13 6.23
C MET A 75 12.50 -3.12 6.95
N GLY A 76 13.47 -2.53 6.26
CA GLY A 76 14.21 -1.38 6.79
C GLY A 76 13.27 -0.19 6.97
N TYR A 77 13.52 0.66 7.98
CA TYR A 77 12.67 1.81 8.27
C TYR A 77 12.36 2.67 7.02
N GLY A 78 13.41 3.05 6.28
CA GLY A 78 13.26 3.81 5.04
C GLY A 78 12.48 3.06 3.96
N GLN A 79 12.71 1.76 3.80
CA GLN A 79 11.99 0.92 2.83
C GLN A 79 10.48 0.87 3.11
N ILE A 80 10.10 0.74 4.39
CA ILE A 80 8.70 0.75 4.80
C ILE A 80 8.10 2.16 4.59
N ASN A 81 8.82 3.20 5.02
CA ASN A 81 8.37 4.59 4.88
C ASN A 81 8.13 4.98 3.42
N ASP A 82 9.07 4.65 2.55
CA ASP A 82 9.02 4.95 1.11
C ASP A 82 8.09 3.99 0.36
N GLY A 83 7.60 2.95 1.03
CA GLY A 83 6.68 1.96 0.48
C GLY A 83 5.39 2.58 -0.09
N LEU A 84 4.97 3.76 0.38
CA LEU A 84 3.83 4.48 -0.21
C LEU A 84 4.02 4.76 -1.71
N ASN A 85 5.26 4.90 -2.21
CA ASN A 85 5.52 5.09 -3.63
C ASN A 85 5.06 3.91 -4.49
N LEU A 86 5.11 2.68 -3.95
CA LEU A 86 4.68 1.45 -4.62
C LEU A 86 3.16 1.42 -4.87
N ILE A 87 2.38 2.25 -4.19
CA ILE A 87 0.92 2.34 -4.32
C ILE A 87 0.44 3.75 -4.72
N THR A 88 1.37 4.66 -5.03
CA THR A 88 1.06 6.03 -5.46
C THR A 88 1.84 6.36 -6.74
N THR A 89 3.01 6.99 -6.62
CA THR A 89 3.82 7.54 -7.73
C THR A 89 4.22 6.49 -8.76
N HIS A 90 4.65 5.30 -8.31
CA HIS A 90 5.06 4.24 -9.24
C HIS A 90 3.87 3.69 -10.03
N SER A 91 2.70 3.57 -9.39
CA SER A 91 1.46 3.13 -10.03
C SER A 91 0.95 4.18 -11.03
N ALA A 92 1.02 5.47 -10.68
CA ALA A 92 0.67 6.55 -11.60
C ALA A 92 1.56 6.56 -12.85
N LYS A 93 2.87 6.29 -12.69
CA LYS A 93 3.79 6.12 -13.81
C LYS A 93 3.45 4.89 -14.67
N THR A 94 3.10 3.76 -14.04
CA THR A 94 2.64 2.56 -14.75
C THR A 94 1.42 2.83 -15.62
N LEU A 95 0.47 3.63 -15.12
CA LEU A 95 -0.74 4.04 -15.82
C LEU A 95 -0.54 5.21 -16.80
N HIS A 96 0.68 5.74 -16.91
CA HIS A 96 1.01 6.89 -17.75
C HIS A 96 0.13 8.13 -17.47
N LEU A 97 -0.19 8.38 -16.20
CA LEU A 97 -0.97 9.55 -15.81
C LEU A 97 -0.17 10.84 -16.02
N GLN A 98 -0.77 11.80 -16.71
CA GLN A 98 -0.15 13.10 -16.98
C GLN A 98 -0.40 14.13 -15.88
N ASP A 99 -1.53 14.00 -15.16
CA ASP A 99 -1.96 14.89 -14.07
C ASP A 99 -2.06 14.10 -12.76
N TYR A 100 -0.91 13.92 -12.10
CA TYR A 100 -0.81 13.21 -10.83
C TYR A 100 0.31 13.80 -9.95
N GLY A 101 0.05 13.89 -8.65
CA GLY A 101 1.00 14.37 -7.65
C GLY A 101 0.65 15.76 -7.13
N LEU A 102 1.26 16.12 -6.01
CA LEU A 102 1.05 17.41 -5.33
C LEU A 102 2.00 18.45 -5.93
N SER A 103 1.58 19.10 -7.00
CA SER A 103 2.37 20.12 -7.69
C SER A 103 1.47 21.22 -8.24
N VAL A 104 2.00 22.45 -8.27
CA VAL A 104 1.25 23.60 -8.83
C VAL A 104 0.93 23.33 -10.29
N GLY A 105 -0.34 23.52 -10.66
CA GLY A 105 -0.85 23.26 -12.01
C GLY A 105 -1.61 21.94 -12.15
N ASN A 106 -1.36 20.95 -11.27
CA ASN A 106 -2.14 19.72 -11.26
C ASN A 106 -3.55 19.95 -10.71
N ALA A 107 -4.48 19.07 -11.08
CA ALA A 107 -5.79 19.03 -10.43
C ALA A 107 -5.63 18.78 -8.93
N ALA A 108 -6.48 19.42 -8.12
CA ALA A 108 -6.51 19.25 -6.67
C ALA A 108 -7.10 17.87 -6.28
N ASN A 109 -6.33 16.81 -6.54
CA ASN A 109 -6.61 15.40 -6.27
C ASN A 109 -5.64 14.89 -5.21
N LEU A 110 -6.12 14.61 -4.00
CA LEU A 110 -5.25 14.19 -2.90
C LEU A 110 -6.02 13.38 -1.84
N VAL A 111 -5.27 12.62 -1.05
CA VAL A 111 -5.78 11.85 0.09
C VAL A 111 -5.03 12.28 1.34
N ILE A 112 -5.75 12.44 2.45
CA ILE A 112 -5.18 12.73 3.77
C ILE A 112 -5.23 11.46 4.61
N LEU A 113 -4.08 11.01 5.11
CA LEU A 113 -3.98 9.90 6.06
C LEU A 113 -3.75 10.46 7.48
N PRO A 114 -4.42 9.94 8.53
CA PRO A 114 -4.21 10.37 9.91
C PRO A 114 -2.95 9.69 10.50
N ALA A 115 -1.81 9.92 9.86
CA ALA A 115 -0.50 9.34 10.19
C ALA A 115 0.61 10.36 9.96
N GLU A 116 1.73 10.18 10.67
CA GLU A 116 2.84 11.14 10.63
C GLU A 116 3.75 10.96 9.41
N ASN A 117 3.82 9.74 8.89
CA ASN A 117 4.64 9.36 7.75
C ASN A 117 4.16 8.00 7.18
N GLY A 118 4.81 7.54 6.10
CA GLY A 118 4.46 6.28 5.46
C GLY A 118 4.63 5.08 6.37
N PHE A 119 5.67 5.09 7.22
CA PHE A 119 5.90 4.03 8.20
C PHE A 119 4.72 3.89 9.16
N ASP A 120 4.27 5.00 9.75
CA ASP A 120 3.15 5.01 10.69
C ASP A 120 1.81 4.64 10.01
N ALA A 121 1.58 5.12 8.79
CA ALA A 121 0.40 4.79 7.99
C ALA A 121 0.29 3.27 7.74
N VAL A 122 1.39 2.64 7.30
CA VAL A 122 1.45 1.19 7.06
C VAL A 122 1.33 0.41 8.38
N ARG A 123 2.06 0.81 9.42
CA ARG A 123 2.08 0.10 10.71
C ARG A 123 0.70 0.04 11.36
N ARG A 124 -0.05 1.15 11.35
CA ARG A 124 -1.39 1.23 11.98
C ARG A 124 -2.53 0.90 11.01
N GLN A 125 -2.24 0.66 9.73
CA GLN A 125 -3.25 0.46 8.69
C GLN A 125 -4.32 1.56 8.71
N THR A 126 -3.87 2.83 8.70
CA THR A 126 -4.78 3.96 8.86
C THR A 126 -5.76 4.09 7.69
N PRO A 127 -7.04 4.46 7.93
CA PRO A 127 -7.96 4.76 6.84
C PRO A 127 -7.59 6.09 6.14
N ALA A 128 -8.10 6.29 4.93
CA ALA A 128 -8.13 7.61 4.32
C ALA A 128 -9.08 8.53 5.10
N ARG A 129 -8.54 9.53 5.81
CA ARG A 129 -9.35 10.49 6.58
C ARG A 129 -10.24 11.31 5.65
N TYR A 130 -9.65 11.79 4.55
CA TYR A 130 -10.33 12.51 3.48
C TYR A 130 -9.77 12.09 2.13
N SER A 131 -10.66 11.95 1.15
CA SER A 131 -10.33 11.91 -0.27
C SER A 131 -10.88 13.15 -0.94
N ILE A 132 -10.03 13.89 -1.63
CA ILE A 132 -10.36 15.14 -2.31
C ILE A 132 -10.10 14.95 -3.80
N ARG A 133 -11.08 15.31 -4.63
CA ARG A 133 -10.98 15.26 -6.10
C ARG A 133 -11.48 16.57 -6.69
N HIS A 134 -10.69 17.18 -7.57
CA HIS A 134 -10.93 18.52 -8.14
C HIS A 134 -11.31 19.56 -7.07
N GLY A 135 -10.61 19.52 -5.92
CA GLY A 135 -10.81 20.47 -4.82
C GLY A 135 -12.07 20.22 -3.98
N ARG A 136 -12.78 19.10 -4.17
CA ARG A 136 -13.97 18.74 -3.39
C ARG A 136 -13.73 17.46 -2.59
N VAL A 137 -14.15 17.44 -1.33
CA VAL A 137 -14.16 16.21 -0.52
C VAL A 137 -15.19 15.25 -1.12
N ILE A 138 -14.75 14.06 -1.53
CA ILE A 138 -15.60 13.01 -2.10
C ILE A 138 -15.77 11.80 -1.17
N ALA A 139 -14.88 11.66 -0.18
CA ALA A 139 -15.00 10.65 0.86
C ALA A 139 -14.39 11.15 2.17
N GLU A 140 -14.96 10.68 3.27
CA GLU A 140 -14.54 10.96 4.64
C GLU A 140 -14.66 9.67 5.45
N THR A 141 -13.67 9.40 6.31
CA THR A 141 -13.75 8.34 7.32
C THR A 141 -13.48 8.94 8.69
N VAL A 142 -14.40 8.73 9.62
CA VAL A 142 -14.19 9.02 11.05
C VAL A 142 -13.41 7.84 11.64
N PRO A 143 -12.16 8.03 12.12
CA PRO A 143 -11.40 6.93 12.70
C PRO A 143 -12.11 6.31 13.90
N SER A 144 -11.93 5.00 14.09
CA SER A 144 -12.43 4.30 15.27
C SER A 144 -11.85 4.90 16.54
N GLN A 145 -12.67 4.99 17.58
CA GLN A 145 -12.22 5.31 18.94
C GLN A 145 -12.13 4.02 19.75
N THR A 146 -10.99 3.80 20.39
CA THR A 146 -10.76 2.65 21.28
C THR A 146 -10.55 3.17 22.68
N THR A 147 -11.31 2.66 23.64
CA THR A 147 -11.24 3.03 25.06
C THR A 147 -11.01 1.80 25.90
N LEU A 148 -10.02 1.83 26.78
CA LEU A 148 -9.86 0.83 27.84
C LEU A 148 -10.68 1.24 29.05
N HIS A 149 -11.44 0.28 29.59
CA HIS A 149 -12.22 0.46 30.81
C HIS A 149 -11.39 0.00 32.02
N LEU A 150 -10.36 0.77 32.37
CA LEU A 150 -9.57 0.60 33.59
C LEU A 150 -10.19 1.39 34.75
N THR A 151 -9.48 1.52 35.89
CA THR A 151 -9.94 2.36 37.02
C THR A 151 -10.24 3.79 36.57
N GLN A 152 -9.46 4.32 35.62
CA GLN A 152 -9.81 5.51 34.84
C GLN A 152 -9.88 5.11 33.36
N PRO A 153 -10.92 5.53 32.62
CA PRO A 153 -10.98 5.26 31.18
C PRO A 153 -9.78 5.87 30.44
N GLU A 154 -9.19 5.10 29.53
CA GLU A 154 -8.02 5.54 28.76
C GLU A 154 -8.25 5.36 27.25
N ALA A 155 -7.93 6.37 26.46
CA ALA A 155 -8.03 6.32 25.00
C ALA A 155 -6.79 5.68 24.38
N VAL A 156 -6.97 4.69 23.49
CA VAL A 156 -5.88 3.99 22.80
C VAL A 156 -5.82 4.43 21.34
N THR A 157 -4.67 4.97 20.95
CA THR A 157 -4.40 5.42 19.58
C THR A 157 -3.44 4.53 18.81
N PHE A 158 -2.83 3.55 19.49
CA PHE A 158 -1.75 2.69 18.99
C PHE A 158 -0.51 3.46 18.50
N LYS A 159 -0.34 4.71 18.92
CA LYS A 159 0.91 5.46 18.81
C LYS A 159 1.82 5.15 20.01
N ARG A 160 3.13 5.35 19.84
CA ARG A 160 4.13 5.30 20.92
C ARG A 160 4.70 6.69 21.12
#